data_AF-A0A936I0L4-F1
#
_entry.id   AF-A0A936I0L4-F1
#
_cell.length_a   1.000
_cell.length_b   1.000
_cell.length_c   1.000
_cell.angle_alpha   90.00
_cell.angle_beta   90.00
_cell.angle_gamma   90.00
#
_symmetry.space_group_name_H-M   'P 1'
#
loop_
_entity.id
_entity.type
_entity.pdbx_description
1 polymer ?
#
loop_
_entity_poly.entity_id
_entity_poly.type
_entity_poly.pdbx_seq_one_letter_code
_entity_poly.pdbx_strand_id
1 'polypeptide(L)'
;MKKHYLNALLALGLTAPVQAQLARIVVEGTGGPQVFTDIGAAVAAAQTGDKLYLSGGTFAFSGALVIDKPLHFVGAGIHPDSSSVTGITTIATTSATQIHTAASGSTFTGIRFYESVMYGNGTTDYAPTGIVFQRCEFGYQMNQGPGSETNFDECIFRHRLYGNDGISTVTRSIFSFWGNATHSPISAFGTGGLTMDHCTVIGGRVSNSPNCNVANCIFTRNSSAPFWQSSGATITNNLCAYTSLVSNMTPGSATGNVLGVSTTDSLFVNETSGGYEFSDDLHLLPVSPGIGMATDGTDVGVYGTSSPYKPGAVPNNPHFQTGVIAPAADGNGDLPVDIRTEAQTH
;
A
#
# COMPACT_ATOMS: atom_id res chain seq x y z
N MET A 1 -66.24 -3.40 38.88
CA MET A 1 -65.57 -3.16 37.58
C MET A 1 -64.08 -3.40 37.74
N LYS A 2 -63.55 -4.36 36.96
CA LYS A 2 -62.18 -4.89 37.00
C LYS A 2 -61.16 -3.80 36.64
N LYS A 3 -60.10 -3.62 37.43
CA LYS A 3 -58.91 -2.87 37.02
C LYS A 3 -57.78 -3.86 36.76
N HIS A 4 -57.36 -3.92 35.51
CA HIS A 4 -56.34 -4.82 35.00
C HIS A 4 -54.94 -4.37 35.42
N TYR A 5 -54.13 -5.36 35.80
CA TYR A 5 -52.68 -5.28 35.98
C TYR A 5 -52.00 -4.99 34.64
N LEU A 6 -51.01 -4.09 34.63
CA LEU A 6 -50.01 -4.02 33.56
C LEU A 6 -48.63 -3.88 34.20
N ASN A 7 -47.96 -5.01 34.39
CA ASN A 7 -46.54 -5.06 34.73
C ASN A 7 -45.74 -4.79 33.46
N ALA A 8 -45.12 -3.62 33.37
CA ALA A 8 -44.07 -3.37 32.39
C ALA A 8 -42.72 -3.78 33.01
N LEU A 9 -42.23 -4.96 32.65
CA LEU A 9 -40.84 -5.35 32.91
C LEU A 9 -39.95 -4.54 31.95
N LEU A 10 -39.20 -3.59 32.48
CA LEU A 10 -38.18 -2.85 31.75
C LEU A 10 -36.94 -3.75 31.65
N ALA A 11 -36.76 -4.44 30.52
CA ALA A 11 -35.53 -5.15 30.22
C ALA A 11 -34.46 -4.12 29.85
N LEU A 12 -33.63 -3.72 30.82
CA LEU A 12 -32.36 -3.03 30.55
C LEU A 12 -31.43 -4.02 29.84
N GLY A 13 -31.40 -3.95 28.51
CA GLY A 13 -30.38 -4.60 27.72
C GLY A 13 -29.02 -3.99 28.07
N LEU A 14 -28.22 -4.73 28.83
CA LEU A 14 -26.79 -4.49 28.99
C LEU A 14 -26.13 -4.69 27.62
N THR A 15 -25.95 -3.60 26.87
CA THR A 15 -25.02 -3.59 25.75
C THR A 15 -23.62 -3.67 26.34
N ALA A 16 -23.10 -4.88 26.53
CA ALA A 16 -21.69 -5.07 26.81
C ALA A 16 -20.90 -4.46 25.64
N PRO A 17 -19.88 -3.63 25.90
CA PRO A 17 -18.97 -3.23 24.84
C PRO A 17 -18.35 -4.51 24.29
N VAL A 18 -18.53 -4.76 22.99
CA VAL A 18 -17.72 -5.72 22.25
C VAL A 18 -16.28 -5.30 22.52
N GLN A 19 -15.57 -6.06 23.36
CA GLN A 19 -14.14 -5.83 23.53
C GLN A 19 -13.51 -6.14 22.18
N ALA A 20 -13.12 -5.10 21.46
CA ALA A 20 -12.29 -5.25 20.27
C ALA A 20 -11.11 -6.15 20.65
N GLN A 21 -10.95 -7.25 19.91
CA GLN A 21 -9.87 -8.19 20.14
C GLN A 21 -8.55 -7.41 20.16
N LEU A 22 -7.78 -7.55 21.25
CA LEU A 22 -6.47 -6.90 21.36
C LEU A 22 -5.61 -7.32 20.17
N ALA A 23 -5.01 -6.34 19.48
CA ALA A 23 -4.12 -6.61 18.36
C ALA A 23 -3.01 -7.59 18.79
N ARG A 24 -2.83 -8.67 18.03
CA ARG A 24 -1.86 -9.73 18.31
C ARG A 24 -0.84 -9.83 17.19
N ILE A 25 0.36 -10.24 17.56
CA ILE A 25 1.44 -10.57 16.63
C ILE A 25 1.83 -12.01 16.91
N VAL A 26 1.78 -12.87 15.88
CA VAL A 26 2.31 -14.23 15.96
C VAL A 26 3.66 -14.25 15.27
N VAL A 27 4.71 -14.59 16.01
CA VAL A 27 6.03 -14.86 15.44
C VAL A 27 6.13 -16.37 15.19
N GLU A 28 6.33 -16.74 13.93
CA GLU A 28 6.51 -18.11 13.48
C GLU A 28 7.92 -18.26 12.88
N GLY A 29 8.66 -19.25 13.38
CA GLY A 29 10.04 -19.48 13.01
C GLY A 29 10.45 -20.94 13.20
N THR A 30 11.73 -21.17 13.45
CA THR A 30 12.25 -22.53 13.77
C THR A 30 11.82 -23.03 15.16
N GLY A 31 11.47 -22.10 16.07
CA GLY A 31 10.83 -22.41 17.35
C GLY A 31 9.30 -22.52 17.24
N GLY A 32 8.66 -23.01 18.30
CA GLY A 32 7.20 -22.97 18.39
C GLY A 32 6.65 -21.52 18.35
N PRO A 33 5.39 -21.32 17.92
CA PRO A 33 4.83 -19.99 17.72
C PRO A 33 4.80 -19.18 19.02
N GLN A 34 5.19 -17.91 18.93
CA GLN A 34 5.16 -16.97 20.05
C GLN A 34 4.15 -15.86 19.78
N VAL A 35 3.41 -15.43 20.80
CA VAL A 35 2.36 -14.40 20.67
C VAL A 35 2.73 -13.16 21.46
N PHE A 36 2.69 -12.01 20.79
CA PHE A 36 3.01 -10.70 21.34
C PHE A 36 1.85 -9.72 21.17
N THR A 37 1.93 -8.62 21.91
CA THR A 37 1.06 -7.43 21.76
C THR A 37 1.84 -6.18 21.42
N ASP A 38 3.14 -6.19 21.68
CA ASP A 38 4.07 -5.10 21.39
C ASP A 38 4.94 -5.49 20.19
N ILE A 39 4.97 -4.61 19.19
CA ILE A 39 5.71 -4.86 17.95
C ILE A 39 7.23 -4.82 18.15
N GLY A 40 7.72 -4.00 19.07
CA GLY A 40 9.14 -3.97 19.42
C GLY A 40 9.59 -5.28 20.05
N ALA A 41 8.81 -5.81 21.00
CA ALA A 41 9.08 -7.10 21.64
C ALA A 41 9.04 -8.26 20.64
N ALA A 42 8.09 -8.25 19.70
CA ALA A 42 8.00 -9.27 18.65
C ALA A 42 9.23 -9.23 17.74
N VAL A 43 9.64 -8.05 17.26
CA VAL A 43 10.84 -7.87 16.41
C VAL A 43 12.12 -8.25 17.16
N ALA A 44 12.22 -7.92 18.44
CA ALA A 44 13.37 -8.26 19.27
C ALA A 44 13.50 -9.78 19.48
N ALA A 45 12.38 -10.47 19.72
CA ALA A 45 12.35 -11.92 19.93
C ALA A 45 12.56 -12.72 18.62
N ALA A 46 12.12 -12.19 17.49
CA ALA A 46 12.23 -12.82 16.19
C ALA A 46 13.70 -13.11 15.81
N GLN A 47 13.91 -14.27 15.21
CA GLN A 47 15.15 -14.70 14.59
C GLN A 47 15.15 -14.35 13.11
N THR A 48 16.33 -14.35 12.49
CA THR A 48 16.48 -14.15 11.05
C THR A 48 15.63 -15.14 10.26
N GLY A 49 14.79 -14.62 9.36
CA GLY A 49 13.89 -15.38 8.50
C GLY A 49 12.52 -15.68 9.11
N ASP A 50 12.26 -15.25 10.35
CA ASP A 50 10.96 -15.47 10.99
C ASP A 50 9.85 -14.64 10.31
N LYS A 51 8.62 -15.18 10.39
CA LYS A 51 7.40 -14.52 9.93
C LYS A 51 6.68 -13.90 11.10
N LEU A 52 6.24 -12.65 10.93
CA LEU A 52 5.43 -11.92 11.88
C LEU A 52 4.05 -11.70 11.29
N TYR A 53 3.04 -12.43 11.79
CA TYR A 53 1.65 -12.24 11.42
C TYR A 53 1.00 -11.24 12.35
N LEU A 54 0.61 -10.10 11.82
CA LEU A 54 -0.04 -9.02 12.54
C LEU A 54 -1.55 -9.13 12.28
N SER A 55 -2.34 -9.24 13.35
CA SER A 55 -3.79 -9.12 13.23
C SER A 55 -4.18 -7.73 12.71
N GLY A 56 -5.45 -7.56 12.35
CA GLY A 56 -5.97 -6.21 12.20
C GLY A 56 -5.91 -5.44 13.52
N GLY A 57 -5.76 -4.12 13.42
CA GLY A 57 -5.54 -3.23 14.54
C GLY A 57 -4.32 -2.32 14.35
N THR A 58 -4.10 -1.44 15.32
CA THR A 58 -2.98 -0.50 15.35
C THR A 58 -1.92 -0.97 16.33
N PHE A 59 -0.70 -1.17 15.84
CA PHE A 59 0.49 -1.50 16.62
C PHE A 59 1.28 -0.22 16.85
N ALA A 60 1.00 0.44 17.98
CA ALA A 60 1.68 1.65 18.38
C ALA A 60 3.09 1.35 18.89
N PHE A 61 4.07 2.17 18.51
CA PHE A 61 5.44 2.06 18.98
C PHE A 61 6.03 3.45 19.26
N SER A 62 6.51 3.67 20.48
CA SER A 62 7.14 4.95 20.84
C SER A 62 8.59 4.98 20.34
N GLY A 63 8.91 5.92 19.47
CA GLY A 63 10.24 6.06 18.85
C GLY A 63 10.32 5.43 17.47
N ALA A 64 11.54 5.07 17.06
CA ALA A 64 11.80 4.41 15.77
C ALA A 64 11.77 2.89 15.93
N LEU A 65 10.90 2.21 15.18
CA LEU A 65 10.89 0.74 15.12
C LEU A 65 12.02 0.29 14.19
N VAL A 66 13.06 -0.33 14.75
CA VAL A 66 14.24 -0.77 13.99
C VAL A 66 14.07 -2.23 13.57
N ILE A 67 14.26 -2.49 12.28
CA ILE A 67 14.31 -3.82 11.67
C ILE A 67 15.74 -4.01 11.20
N ASP A 68 16.48 -4.89 11.88
CA ASP A 68 17.93 -5.08 11.74
C ASP A 68 18.33 -6.52 11.38
N LYS A 69 17.35 -7.33 11.00
CA LYS A 69 17.53 -8.70 10.51
C LYS A 69 16.44 -9.02 9.49
N PRO A 70 16.66 -9.99 8.59
CA PRO A 70 15.67 -10.36 7.58
C PRO A 70 14.41 -10.89 8.28
N LEU A 71 13.26 -10.26 8.06
CA LEU A 71 11.97 -10.62 8.66
C LEU A 71 10.84 -10.49 7.63
N HIS A 72 9.77 -11.27 7.82
CA HIS A 72 8.65 -11.31 6.89
C HIS A 72 7.34 -10.91 7.59
N PHE A 73 6.86 -9.70 7.33
CA PHE A 73 5.67 -9.14 7.98
C PHE A 73 4.43 -9.36 7.13
N VAL A 74 3.39 -9.92 7.74
CA VAL A 74 2.12 -10.23 7.09
C VAL A 74 0.99 -9.61 7.90
N GLY A 75 0.37 -8.54 7.39
CA GLY A 75 -0.80 -7.91 7.98
C GLY A 75 -2.12 -8.54 7.54
N ALA A 76 -3.21 -7.98 8.05
CA ALA A 76 -4.60 -8.32 7.70
C ALA A 76 -5.13 -7.53 6.49
N GLY A 77 -4.35 -6.57 5.97
CA GLY A 77 -4.73 -5.75 4.82
C GLY A 77 -4.86 -4.26 5.14
N ILE A 78 -5.04 -3.47 4.08
CA ILE A 78 -5.07 -2.01 4.11
C ILE A 78 -6.42 -1.41 3.73
N HIS A 79 -7.30 -2.20 3.10
CA HIS A 79 -8.60 -1.74 2.63
C HIS A 79 -9.65 -1.89 3.74
N PRO A 80 -10.34 -0.80 4.15
CA PRO A 80 -11.31 -0.85 5.25
C PRO A 80 -12.43 -1.88 5.05
N ASP A 81 -13.01 -1.96 3.85
CA ASP A 81 -14.12 -2.89 3.59
C ASP A 81 -13.66 -4.35 3.51
N SER A 82 -12.58 -4.64 2.78
CA SER A 82 -12.06 -6.01 2.65
C SER A 82 -11.46 -6.54 3.94
N SER A 83 -10.96 -5.66 4.81
CA SER A 83 -10.51 -5.98 6.17
C SER A 83 -11.57 -5.63 7.22
N SER A 84 -12.85 -5.50 6.88
CA SER A 84 -13.90 -5.06 7.83
C SER A 84 -14.09 -5.99 9.02
N VAL A 85 -13.87 -7.30 8.82
CA VAL A 85 -13.97 -8.33 9.86
C VAL A 85 -12.78 -8.29 10.83
N THR A 86 -11.58 -8.06 10.31
CA THR A 86 -10.32 -8.13 11.06
C THR A 86 -9.84 -6.77 11.55
N GLY A 87 -10.27 -5.69 10.91
CA GLY A 87 -9.61 -4.38 10.92
C GLY A 87 -8.39 -4.34 9.99
N ILE A 88 -8.01 -3.14 9.54
CA ILE A 88 -6.74 -2.96 8.82
C ILE A 88 -5.55 -3.11 9.77
N THR A 89 -4.40 -3.58 9.26
CA THR A 89 -3.16 -3.60 10.04
C THR A 89 -2.41 -2.29 9.86
N THR A 90 -2.18 -1.57 10.95
CA THR A 90 -1.41 -0.32 10.95
C THR A 90 -0.22 -0.41 11.91
N ILE A 91 0.99 -0.11 11.41
CA ILE A 91 2.16 0.17 12.25
C ILE A 91 2.23 1.69 12.47
N ALA A 92 2.06 2.10 13.72
CA ALA A 92 2.03 3.51 14.13
C ALA A 92 3.20 3.82 15.05
N THR A 93 4.34 4.18 14.45
CA THR A 93 5.48 4.68 15.21
C THR A 93 5.29 6.16 15.57
N THR A 94 6.10 6.74 16.45
CA THR A 94 6.14 8.20 16.66
C THR A 94 7.34 8.87 15.97
N SER A 95 8.08 8.12 15.15
CA SER A 95 9.27 8.61 14.42
C SER A 95 9.33 8.00 13.03
N ALA A 96 9.73 6.72 12.94
CA ALA A 96 9.80 6.00 11.68
C ALA A 96 9.84 4.48 11.91
N THR A 97 9.49 3.73 10.88
CA THR A 97 9.96 2.35 10.73
C THR A 97 11.29 2.38 9.97
N GLN A 98 12.37 1.99 10.65
CA GLN A 98 13.74 1.98 10.13
C GLN A 98 14.11 0.57 9.69
N ILE A 99 14.50 0.42 8.43
CA ILE A 99 14.99 -0.85 7.88
C ILE A 99 16.49 -0.70 7.63
N HIS A 100 17.29 -1.45 8.39
CA HIS A 100 18.74 -1.39 8.31
C HIS A 100 19.27 -2.35 7.23
N THR A 101 20.50 -2.13 6.75
CA THR A 101 21.16 -3.00 5.76
C THR A 101 21.10 -4.49 6.12
N ALA A 102 21.26 -4.83 7.41
CA ALA A 102 21.20 -6.20 7.89
C ALA A 102 19.81 -6.86 7.73
N ALA A 103 18.76 -6.08 7.48
CA ALA A 103 17.42 -6.56 7.17
C ALA A 103 17.17 -6.85 5.68
N SER A 104 18.22 -6.88 4.85
CA SER A 104 18.13 -7.27 3.43
C SER A 104 17.38 -8.59 3.27
N GLY A 105 16.49 -8.66 2.27
CA GLY A 105 15.58 -9.79 2.04
C GLY A 105 14.28 -9.77 2.85
N SER A 106 14.04 -8.74 3.66
CA SER A 106 12.76 -8.60 4.39
C SER A 106 11.59 -8.34 3.45
N THR A 107 10.40 -8.81 3.86
CA THR A 107 9.17 -8.59 3.10
C THR A 107 8.06 -8.05 3.97
N PHE A 108 7.16 -7.27 3.37
CA PHE A 108 6.03 -6.63 4.03
C PHE A 108 4.80 -6.76 3.13
N THR A 109 3.69 -7.23 3.70
CA THR A 109 2.43 -7.27 2.95
C THR A 109 1.22 -6.94 3.79
N GLY A 110 0.26 -6.20 3.20
CA GLY A 110 -1.02 -5.90 3.84
C GLY A 110 -0.91 -5.01 5.08
N ILE A 111 0.05 -4.07 5.07
CA ILE A 111 0.36 -3.20 6.21
C ILE A 111 0.28 -1.74 5.78
N ARG A 112 -0.41 -0.93 6.58
CA ARG A 112 -0.33 0.52 6.54
C ARG A 112 0.80 0.99 7.47
N PHE A 113 1.75 1.73 6.94
CA PHE A 113 2.72 2.49 7.71
C PHE A 113 2.17 3.90 7.91
N TYR A 114 1.84 4.25 9.16
CA TYR A 114 1.27 5.55 9.48
C TYR A 114 2.32 6.67 9.35
N GLU A 115 3.51 6.45 9.91
CA GLU A 115 4.66 7.35 9.81
C GLU A 115 5.61 6.98 8.66
N SER A 116 6.71 7.73 8.56
CA SER A 116 7.77 7.47 7.58
C SER A 116 8.30 6.04 7.66
N VAL A 117 8.57 5.45 6.49
CA VAL A 117 9.46 4.28 6.36
C VAL A 117 10.78 4.79 5.81
N MET A 118 11.90 4.41 6.44
CA MET A 118 13.21 4.88 6.02
C MET A 118 14.28 3.79 6.09
N TYR A 119 15.27 3.88 5.20
CA TYR A 119 16.45 3.01 5.26
C TYR A 119 17.54 3.62 6.15
N GLY A 120 17.98 2.82 7.11
CA GLY A 120 18.91 3.22 8.15
C GLY A 120 18.39 4.37 9.03
N ASN A 121 19.33 5.06 9.66
CA ASN A 121 19.08 6.26 10.48
C ASN A 121 19.51 7.57 9.79
N GLY A 122 19.75 7.50 8.47
CA GLY A 122 20.22 8.62 7.65
C GLY A 122 21.75 8.80 7.60
N THR A 123 22.54 8.02 8.35
CA THR A 123 24.02 8.11 8.31
C THR A 123 24.74 6.76 8.24
N THR A 124 24.11 5.68 8.70
CA THR A 124 24.60 4.29 8.56
C THR A 124 23.46 3.36 8.16
N ASP A 125 23.80 2.15 7.72
CA ASP A 125 22.86 1.03 7.49
C ASP A 125 21.70 1.33 6.52
N TYR A 126 21.94 2.18 5.52
CA TYR A 126 20.94 2.71 4.60
C TYR A 126 20.83 1.94 3.27
N ALA A 127 21.52 0.82 3.12
CA ALA A 127 21.59 0.06 1.86
C ALA A 127 21.01 -1.36 1.96
N PRO A 128 19.79 -1.57 2.53
CA PRO A 128 19.16 -2.87 2.45
C PRO A 128 18.80 -3.21 1.00
N THR A 129 18.95 -4.48 0.62
CA THR A 129 18.62 -4.97 -0.72
C THR A 129 17.63 -6.12 -0.66
N GLY A 130 16.97 -6.40 -1.79
CA GLY A 130 15.95 -7.45 -1.87
C GLY A 130 14.74 -7.19 -0.97
N ILE A 131 14.43 -5.93 -0.65
CA ILE A 131 13.25 -5.58 0.15
C ILE A 131 12.02 -5.63 -0.73
N VAL A 132 10.94 -6.24 -0.24
CA VAL A 132 9.67 -6.33 -0.98
C VAL A 132 8.52 -5.76 -0.14
N PHE A 133 7.79 -4.82 -0.73
CA PHE A 133 6.50 -4.34 -0.23
C PHE A 133 5.40 -4.75 -1.21
N GLN A 134 4.37 -5.42 -0.69
CA GLN A 134 3.24 -5.91 -1.48
C GLN A 134 1.93 -5.53 -0.84
N ARG A 135 1.08 -4.76 -1.52
CA ARG A 135 -0.22 -4.33 -0.95
C ARG A 135 -0.05 -3.59 0.39
N CYS A 136 0.96 -2.73 0.44
CA CYS A 136 1.22 -1.85 1.58
C CYS A 136 0.73 -0.43 1.28
N GLU A 137 0.43 0.31 2.34
CA GLU A 137 0.12 1.73 2.26
C GLU A 137 1.15 2.54 3.03
N PHE A 138 1.75 3.53 2.35
CA PHE A 138 2.64 4.52 2.95
C PHE A 138 1.83 5.78 3.21
N GLY A 139 1.38 5.95 4.46
CA GLY A 139 0.62 7.11 4.92
C GLY A 139 1.44 8.41 4.89
N TYR A 140 2.76 8.28 5.02
CA TYR A 140 3.71 9.38 4.88
C TYR A 140 4.79 9.05 3.82
N GLN A 141 6.03 9.50 4.02
CA GLN A 141 7.12 9.28 3.07
C GLN A 141 7.75 7.89 3.21
N MET A 142 8.13 7.32 2.07
CA MET A 142 9.10 6.24 1.97
C MET A 142 10.44 6.87 1.53
N ASN A 143 11.48 6.69 2.35
CA ASN A 143 12.82 7.23 2.11
C ASN A 143 13.87 6.12 2.00
N GLN A 144 14.44 5.96 0.82
CA GLN A 144 15.48 4.99 0.56
C GLN A 144 16.87 5.53 0.92
N GLY A 145 17.88 4.70 0.72
CA GLY A 145 19.28 5.11 0.85
C GLY A 145 20.10 4.69 -0.37
N PRO A 146 21.27 5.32 -0.57
CA PRO A 146 22.14 5.00 -1.68
C PRO A 146 22.51 3.51 -1.68
N GLY A 147 22.37 2.85 -2.84
CA GLY A 147 22.70 1.42 -2.99
C GLY A 147 21.66 0.45 -2.42
N SER A 148 20.53 0.94 -1.91
CA SER A 148 19.40 0.08 -1.53
C SER A 148 18.65 -0.44 -2.76
N GLU A 149 17.94 -1.56 -2.60
CA GLU A 149 17.11 -2.17 -3.65
C GLU A 149 15.76 -2.58 -3.08
N THR A 150 14.68 -2.11 -3.74
CA THR A 150 13.31 -2.35 -3.28
C THR A 150 12.37 -2.68 -4.43
N ASN A 151 11.49 -3.66 -4.22
CA ASN A 151 10.33 -3.89 -5.07
C ASN A 151 9.06 -3.42 -4.35
N PHE A 152 8.29 -2.58 -5.03
CA PHE A 152 6.96 -2.16 -4.60
C PHE A 152 5.94 -2.67 -5.59
N ASP A 153 5.02 -3.47 -5.10
CA ASP A 153 3.99 -4.08 -5.92
C ASP A 153 2.62 -3.87 -5.29
N GLU A 154 1.68 -3.34 -6.08
CA GLU A 154 0.32 -3.04 -5.63
C GLU A 154 0.27 -2.15 -4.37
N CYS A 155 1.23 -1.23 -4.23
CA CYS A 155 1.33 -0.35 -3.07
C CYS A 155 0.57 0.97 -3.29
N ILE A 156 0.21 1.62 -2.19
CA ILE A 156 -0.39 2.96 -2.18
C ILE A 156 0.57 3.94 -1.49
N PHE A 157 0.90 5.04 -2.17
CA PHE A 157 1.70 6.12 -1.61
C PHE A 157 0.85 7.38 -1.46
N ARG A 158 0.71 7.86 -0.22
CA ARG A 158 -0.06 9.07 0.11
C ARG A 158 0.76 10.35 0.09
N HIS A 159 2.08 10.26 0.06
CA HIS A 159 2.96 11.43 0.18
C HIS A 159 4.18 11.42 -0.73
N ARG A 160 5.23 10.63 -0.44
CA ARG A 160 6.46 10.68 -1.23
C ARG A 160 7.13 9.32 -1.28
N LEU A 161 7.64 8.97 -2.45
CA LEU A 161 8.67 7.96 -2.65
C LEU A 161 9.98 8.67 -3.02
N TYR A 162 10.94 8.66 -2.09
CA TYR A 162 12.24 9.30 -2.25
C TYR A 162 13.33 8.25 -2.37
N GLY A 163 13.93 8.14 -3.56
CA GLY A 163 14.93 7.12 -3.87
C GLY A 163 16.26 7.34 -3.18
N ASN A 164 16.68 8.59 -2.95
CA ASN A 164 18.00 8.92 -2.38
C ASN A 164 19.15 8.08 -2.96
N ASP A 165 19.26 7.99 -4.29
CA ASP A 165 20.18 7.12 -5.04
C ASP A 165 20.01 5.60 -4.84
N GLY A 166 18.86 5.17 -4.32
CA GLY A 166 18.41 3.79 -4.29
C GLY A 166 17.87 3.31 -5.64
N ILE A 167 17.61 2.00 -5.70
CA ILE A 167 17.06 1.29 -6.86
C ILE A 167 15.67 0.78 -6.49
N SER A 168 14.68 1.07 -7.35
CA SER A 168 13.30 0.63 -7.18
C SER A 168 12.68 0.13 -8.46
N THR A 169 11.98 -0.99 -8.33
CA THR A 169 10.94 -1.43 -9.26
C THR A 169 9.60 -1.16 -8.62
N VAL A 170 8.71 -0.49 -9.34
CA VAL A 170 7.37 -0.15 -8.89
C VAL A 170 6.37 -0.66 -9.91
N THR A 171 5.52 -1.60 -9.51
CA THR A 171 4.48 -2.18 -10.37
C THR A 171 3.11 -1.98 -9.76
N ARG A 172 2.12 -1.68 -10.62
CA ARG A 172 0.69 -1.63 -10.24
C ARG A 172 0.39 -0.78 -9.01
N SER A 173 1.20 0.25 -8.76
CA SER A 173 1.10 1.05 -7.56
C SER A 173 0.37 2.35 -7.82
N ILE A 174 -0.33 2.83 -6.79
CA ILE A 174 -1.11 4.05 -6.81
C ILE A 174 -0.35 5.12 -6.03
N PHE A 175 -0.13 6.25 -6.68
CA PHE A 175 0.46 7.43 -6.08
C PHE A 175 -0.61 8.50 -6.03
N SER A 176 -1.00 8.90 -4.82
CA SER A 176 -2.04 9.91 -4.62
C SER A 176 -1.52 10.98 -3.69
N PHE A 177 -1.40 12.19 -4.23
CA PHE A 177 -1.00 13.37 -3.49
C PHE A 177 -2.17 14.31 -3.58
N TRP A 178 -2.87 14.55 -2.47
CA TRP A 178 -4.07 15.39 -2.46
C TRP A 178 -3.78 16.76 -3.13
N GLY A 179 -4.29 16.94 -4.36
CA GLY A 179 -4.05 18.12 -5.20
C GLY A 179 -2.80 18.05 -6.10
N ASN A 180 -2.49 19.16 -6.78
CA ASN A 180 -1.27 19.27 -7.57
C ASN A 180 -0.06 19.35 -6.63
N ALA A 181 0.65 18.24 -6.43
CA ALA A 181 1.85 18.22 -5.59
C ALA A 181 2.84 19.31 -6.04
N THR A 182 3.13 20.28 -5.18
CA THR A 182 4.19 21.26 -5.39
C THR A 182 5.58 20.64 -5.22
N HIS A 183 5.64 19.53 -4.48
CA HIS A 183 6.85 18.74 -4.26
C HIS A 183 7.13 17.77 -5.42
N SER A 184 8.30 17.13 -5.38
CA SER A 184 8.72 16.05 -6.29
C SER A 184 8.38 14.70 -5.64
N PRO A 185 7.16 14.16 -5.87
CA PRO A 185 6.65 13.08 -5.04
C PRO A 185 7.29 11.73 -5.34
N ILE A 186 7.77 11.50 -6.56
CA ILE A 186 8.57 10.34 -6.95
C ILE A 186 9.91 10.90 -7.41
N SER A 187 10.97 10.75 -6.63
CA SER A 187 12.20 11.48 -6.93
C SER A 187 13.50 10.98 -6.33
N ALA A 188 14.61 11.54 -6.81
CA ALA A 188 15.98 11.31 -6.34
C ALA A 188 16.41 9.85 -6.47
N PHE A 189 16.02 9.22 -7.57
CA PHE A 189 16.57 7.92 -7.92
C PHE A 189 17.88 8.14 -8.65
N GLY A 190 18.88 7.33 -8.33
CA GLY A 190 20.17 7.40 -9.03
C GLY A 190 20.01 7.10 -10.52
N THR A 191 21.08 7.19 -11.29
CA THR A 191 21.07 6.85 -12.71
C THR A 191 20.51 5.45 -12.94
N GLY A 192 19.34 5.36 -13.58
CA GLY A 192 18.65 4.09 -13.86
C GLY A 192 17.98 3.45 -12.64
N GLY A 193 17.93 4.14 -11.50
CA GLY A 193 17.43 3.60 -10.23
C GLY A 193 15.91 3.52 -10.10
N LEU A 194 15.15 3.92 -11.11
CA LEU A 194 13.68 3.82 -11.09
C LEU A 194 13.16 3.09 -12.31
N THR A 195 12.41 2.02 -12.06
CA THR A 195 11.53 1.36 -13.03
C THR A 195 10.10 1.47 -12.53
N MET A 196 9.20 2.01 -13.34
CA MET A 196 7.76 2.04 -13.07
C MET A 196 7.01 1.39 -14.22
N ASP A 197 6.09 0.50 -13.90
CA ASP A 197 5.24 -0.18 -14.89
C ASP A 197 3.80 -0.32 -14.37
N HIS A 198 2.83 -0.01 -15.22
CA HIS A 198 1.39 -0.10 -14.91
C HIS A 198 0.99 0.65 -13.62
N CYS A 199 1.59 1.80 -13.34
CA CYS A 199 1.26 2.61 -12.17
C CYS A 199 0.24 3.71 -12.50
N THR A 200 -0.46 4.21 -11.47
CA THR A 200 -1.33 5.39 -11.60
C THR A 200 -0.87 6.48 -10.65
N VAL A 201 -0.59 7.66 -11.20
CA VAL A 201 -0.05 8.81 -10.50
C VAL A 201 -1.04 9.97 -10.57
N ILE A 202 -1.73 10.20 -9.46
CA ILE A 202 -2.76 11.22 -9.32
C ILE A 202 -2.11 12.52 -8.82
N GLY A 203 -2.16 13.58 -9.63
CA GLY A 203 -1.61 14.91 -9.29
C GLY A 203 -0.07 15.00 -9.18
N GLY A 204 0.63 13.87 -9.28
CA GLY A 204 2.08 13.77 -9.08
C GLY A 204 2.93 13.81 -10.36
N ARG A 205 4.25 13.71 -10.17
CA ARG A 205 5.25 13.66 -11.24
C ARG A 205 6.47 12.84 -10.81
N VAL A 206 7.23 12.34 -11.78
CA VAL A 206 8.57 11.79 -11.60
C VAL A 206 9.60 12.92 -11.75
N SER A 207 10.60 12.97 -10.88
CA SER A 207 11.53 14.08 -10.83
C SER A 207 12.92 13.71 -10.34
N ASN A 208 13.99 14.29 -10.90
CA ASN A 208 15.36 14.02 -10.45
C ASN A 208 15.67 12.51 -10.45
N SER A 209 15.31 11.84 -11.53
CA SER A 209 15.48 10.39 -11.71
C SER A 209 16.08 10.13 -13.08
N PRO A 210 17.35 10.51 -13.32
CA PRO A 210 17.98 10.37 -14.62
C PRO A 210 18.00 8.90 -15.07
N ASN A 211 17.84 8.69 -16.37
CA ASN A 211 17.84 7.36 -17.00
C ASN A 211 16.78 6.38 -16.43
N CYS A 212 15.72 6.87 -15.76
CA CYS A 212 14.62 6.01 -15.30
C CYS A 212 13.86 5.38 -16.47
N ASN A 213 13.21 4.23 -16.21
CA ASN A 213 12.27 3.60 -17.12
C ASN A 213 10.84 3.76 -16.56
N VAL A 214 9.96 4.40 -17.32
CA VAL A 214 8.56 4.57 -16.93
C VAL A 214 7.67 4.19 -18.10
N ALA A 215 6.93 3.09 -17.94
CA ALA A 215 6.12 2.49 -18.98
C ALA A 215 4.68 2.24 -18.51
N ASN A 216 3.73 2.33 -19.44
CA ASN A 216 2.34 1.90 -19.25
C ASN A 216 1.64 2.57 -18.05
N CYS A 217 2.08 3.77 -17.64
CA CYS A 217 1.55 4.46 -16.48
C CYS A 217 0.54 5.55 -16.86
N ILE A 218 -0.31 5.92 -15.91
CA ILE A 218 -1.23 7.05 -16.02
C ILE A 218 -0.74 8.20 -15.13
N PHE A 219 -0.71 9.42 -15.67
CA PHE A 219 -0.40 10.65 -14.93
C PHE A 219 -1.53 11.67 -15.08
N THR A 220 -2.26 11.95 -13.99
CA THR A 220 -3.41 12.89 -14.03
C THR A 220 -3.00 14.35 -13.80
N ARG A 221 -1.72 14.61 -13.52
CA ARG A 221 -1.21 15.97 -13.32
C ARG A 221 -1.47 16.83 -14.55
N ASN A 222 -2.20 17.94 -14.36
CA ASN A 222 -2.64 18.84 -15.43
C ASN A 222 -2.02 20.25 -15.34
N SER A 223 -1.18 20.50 -14.33
CA SER A 223 -0.56 21.82 -14.08
C SER A 223 0.86 21.94 -14.65
N SER A 224 1.54 20.82 -14.91
CA SER A 224 2.88 20.79 -15.49
C SER A 224 3.20 19.40 -16.05
N ALA A 225 4.33 19.30 -16.77
CA ALA A 225 4.82 18.03 -17.28
C ALA A 225 5.01 16.98 -16.16
N PRO A 226 4.63 15.70 -16.40
CA PRO A 226 4.79 14.61 -15.44
C PRO A 226 6.22 14.13 -15.26
N PHE A 227 7.15 14.53 -16.14
CA PHE A 227 8.57 14.21 -16.03
C PHE A 227 9.42 15.49 -15.99
N TRP A 228 10.25 15.62 -14.95
CA TRP A 228 11.04 16.82 -14.71
C TRP A 228 12.46 16.52 -14.23
N GLN A 229 13.49 17.12 -14.83
CA GLN A 229 14.89 16.88 -14.43
C GLN A 229 15.33 15.40 -14.40
N SER A 230 14.73 14.56 -15.26
CA SER A 230 15.04 13.12 -15.36
C SER A 230 15.69 12.79 -16.70
N SER A 231 16.71 13.56 -17.10
CA SER A 231 17.37 13.42 -18.41
C SER A 231 17.84 11.98 -18.67
N GLY A 232 17.73 11.54 -19.93
CA GLY A 232 18.05 10.17 -20.33
C GLY A 232 16.96 9.13 -20.03
N ALA A 233 15.84 9.52 -19.41
CA ALA A 233 14.72 8.60 -19.15
C ALA A 233 14.16 7.96 -20.43
N THR A 234 13.75 6.69 -20.30
CA THR A 234 12.93 5.98 -21.28
C THR A 234 11.47 6.07 -20.84
N ILE A 235 10.64 6.74 -21.64
CA ILE A 235 9.25 7.06 -21.30
C ILE A 235 8.35 6.47 -22.38
N THR A 236 7.64 5.38 -22.08
CA THR A 236 6.93 4.58 -23.08
C THR A 236 5.45 4.38 -22.74
N ASN A 237 4.56 4.57 -23.70
CA ASN A 237 3.13 4.23 -23.57
C ASN A 237 2.48 4.78 -22.28
N ASN A 238 2.83 6.00 -21.88
CA ASN A 238 2.19 6.65 -20.74
C ASN A 238 1.04 7.55 -21.20
N LEU A 239 -0.04 7.53 -20.41
CA LEU A 239 -1.21 8.36 -20.61
C LEU A 239 -1.16 9.57 -19.67
N CYS A 240 -1.06 10.77 -20.23
CA CYS A 240 -0.78 11.99 -19.47
C CYS A 240 -1.86 13.05 -19.68
N ALA A 241 -2.33 13.65 -18.59
CA ALA A 241 -3.29 14.74 -18.64
C ALA A 241 -2.68 16.04 -19.18
N TYR A 242 -1.44 16.35 -18.80
CA TYR A 242 -0.76 17.54 -19.30
C TYR A 242 -0.38 17.43 -20.78
N THR A 243 -0.32 18.57 -21.46
CA THR A 243 -0.06 18.66 -22.91
C THR A 243 1.42 18.57 -23.28
N SER A 244 2.33 18.60 -22.31
CA SER A 244 3.77 18.39 -22.51
C SER A 244 4.26 17.20 -21.69
N LEU A 245 5.05 16.32 -22.32
CA LEU A 245 5.57 15.14 -21.64
C LEU A 245 6.65 15.49 -20.60
N VAL A 246 7.56 16.39 -20.95
CA VAL A 246 8.79 16.68 -20.17
C VAL A 246 8.95 18.17 -19.89
N SER A 247 9.71 18.49 -18.83
CA SER A 247 10.16 19.85 -18.52
C SER A 247 11.57 19.84 -17.93
N ASN A 248 12.42 20.78 -18.34
CA ASN A 248 13.80 20.90 -17.85
C ASN A 248 14.62 19.59 -17.95
N MET A 249 14.43 18.84 -19.04
CA MET A 249 15.14 17.59 -19.31
C MET A 249 15.06 17.24 -20.79
N THR A 250 15.94 16.35 -21.22
CA THR A 250 15.87 15.68 -22.53
C THR A 250 15.69 14.18 -22.28
N PRO A 251 14.57 13.55 -22.69
CA PRO A 251 14.41 12.11 -22.55
C PRO A 251 15.42 11.36 -23.43
N GLY A 252 15.86 10.19 -22.99
CA GLY A 252 16.67 9.29 -23.82
C GLY A 252 15.82 8.63 -24.91
N SER A 253 14.56 8.33 -24.59
CA SER A 253 13.53 7.89 -25.53
C SER A 253 12.14 8.29 -25.02
N ALA A 254 11.25 8.67 -25.94
CA ALA A 254 9.86 8.98 -25.64
C ALA A 254 8.97 8.47 -26.78
N THR A 255 8.30 7.32 -26.58
CA THR A 255 7.54 6.64 -27.62
C THR A 255 6.16 6.21 -27.15
N GLY A 256 5.15 6.37 -28.00
CA GLY A 256 3.78 5.90 -27.73
C GLY A 256 3.05 6.62 -26.58
N ASN A 257 3.57 7.72 -26.03
CA ASN A 257 2.88 8.48 -24.99
C ASN A 257 1.74 9.31 -25.56
N VAL A 258 0.61 9.37 -24.84
CA VAL A 258 -0.57 10.18 -25.20
C VAL A 258 -0.69 11.33 -24.20
N LEU A 259 -0.84 12.55 -24.71
CA LEU A 259 -0.81 13.79 -23.92
C LEU A 259 -2.14 14.55 -24.03
N GLY A 260 -2.41 15.46 -23.09
CA GLY A 260 -3.58 16.33 -23.14
C GLY A 260 -4.91 15.62 -22.87
N VAL A 261 -4.87 14.51 -22.12
CA VAL A 261 -6.04 13.68 -21.84
C VAL A 261 -6.90 14.35 -20.76
N SER A 262 -8.21 14.42 -20.98
CA SER A 262 -9.13 14.99 -19.98
C SER A 262 -9.24 14.06 -18.76
N THR A 263 -9.19 14.64 -17.56
CA THR A 263 -9.30 13.92 -16.28
C THR A 263 -10.69 13.98 -15.66
N THR A 264 -11.64 14.76 -16.21
CA THR A 264 -12.91 15.04 -15.51
C THR A 264 -14.03 14.06 -15.84
N ASP A 265 -14.07 13.47 -17.04
CA ASP A 265 -15.23 12.65 -17.48
C ASP A 265 -14.87 11.45 -18.37
N SER A 266 -13.60 11.27 -18.73
CA SER A 266 -13.19 10.32 -19.78
C SER A 266 -12.09 9.34 -19.39
N LEU A 267 -11.54 9.48 -18.18
CA LEU A 267 -10.38 8.71 -17.78
C LEU A 267 -10.76 7.46 -17.00
N PHE A 268 -11.29 7.63 -15.80
CA PHE A 268 -11.61 6.54 -14.87
C PHE A 268 -13.12 6.32 -14.73
N VAL A 269 -13.52 5.10 -14.37
CA VAL A 269 -14.91 4.76 -14.04
C VAL A 269 -15.41 5.58 -12.85
N ASN A 270 -14.59 5.73 -11.81
CA ASN A 270 -14.90 6.56 -10.65
C ASN A 270 -13.62 7.11 -9.97
N GLU A 271 -13.29 8.37 -10.24
CA GLU A 271 -12.33 9.17 -9.46
C GLU A 271 -12.71 10.63 -9.69
N THR A 272 -13.09 11.35 -8.63
CA THR A 272 -13.73 12.68 -8.78
C THR A 272 -13.13 13.77 -7.91
N SER A 273 -12.22 13.43 -6.99
CA SER A 273 -11.72 14.34 -5.96
C SER A 273 -10.29 14.84 -6.25
N GLY A 274 -9.64 14.31 -7.29
CA GLY A 274 -8.23 14.55 -7.59
C GLY A 274 -7.28 13.86 -6.61
N GLY A 275 -7.75 12.82 -5.92
CA GLY A 275 -7.00 12.04 -4.95
C GLY A 275 -7.64 10.67 -4.75
N TYR A 276 -6.82 9.62 -4.74
CA TYR A 276 -7.29 8.25 -4.55
C TYR A 276 -8.01 8.06 -3.21
N GLU A 277 -9.19 7.47 -3.24
CA GLU A 277 -9.94 6.92 -2.13
C GLU A 277 -10.19 5.43 -2.37
N PHE A 278 -10.37 4.64 -1.30
CA PHE A 278 -10.62 3.19 -1.47
C PHE A 278 -11.95 2.88 -2.18
N SER A 279 -12.87 3.85 -2.24
CA SER A 279 -14.11 3.77 -3.01
C SER A 279 -13.94 4.09 -4.50
N ASP A 280 -12.77 4.55 -4.92
CA ASP A 280 -12.50 4.88 -6.32
C ASP A 280 -12.37 3.61 -7.16
N ASP A 281 -12.80 3.75 -8.42
CA ASP A 281 -12.63 2.75 -9.46
C ASP A 281 -11.72 3.32 -10.56
N LEU A 282 -10.45 2.93 -10.50
CA LEU A 282 -9.41 3.36 -11.43
C LEU A 282 -9.39 2.53 -12.73
N HIS A 283 -10.38 1.68 -13.01
CA HIS A 283 -10.52 1.13 -14.36
C HIS A 283 -10.74 2.26 -15.36
N LEU A 284 -10.18 2.11 -16.56
CA LEU A 284 -10.37 3.08 -17.62
C LEU A 284 -11.81 3.03 -18.14
N LEU A 285 -12.37 4.20 -18.44
CA LEU A 285 -13.61 4.26 -19.22
C LEU A 285 -13.38 3.71 -20.63
N PRO A 286 -14.37 3.07 -21.27
CA PRO A 286 -14.21 2.49 -22.61
C PRO A 286 -13.81 3.49 -23.71
N VAL A 287 -14.04 4.79 -23.48
CA VAL A 287 -13.66 5.88 -24.38
C VAL A 287 -12.25 6.40 -24.15
N SER A 288 -11.57 5.93 -23.10
CA SER A 288 -10.21 6.36 -22.77
C SER A 288 -9.24 5.96 -23.88
N PRO A 289 -8.32 6.85 -24.29
CA PRO A 289 -7.28 6.49 -25.24
C PRO A 289 -6.20 5.57 -24.64
N GLY A 290 -6.29 5.27 -23.33
CA GLY A 290 -5.44 4.29 -22.67
C GLY A 290 -5.86 2.82 -22.87
N ILE A 291 -7.02 2.57 -23.49
CA ILE A 291 -7.50 1.21 -23.76
C ILE A 291 -6.59 0.53 -24.79
N GLY A 292 -6.05 -0.64 -24.45
CA GLY A 292 -5.13 -1.42 -25.30
C GLY A 292 -3.80 -0.74 -25.63
N MET A 293 -3.43 0.32 -24.88
CA MET A 293 -2.28 1.15 -25.15
C MET A 293 -0.96 0.59 -24.59
N ALA A 294 -1.02 -0.34 -23.63
CA ALA A 294 0.17 -0.88 -23.01
C ALA A 294 1.01 -1.71 -23.99
N THR A 295 2.29 -1.89 -23.68
CA THR A 295 3.24 -2.64 -24.52
C THR A 295 2.89 -4.11 -24.71
N ASP A 296 2.06 -4.68 -23.84
CA ASP A 296 1.55 -6.05 -23.90
C ASP A 296 0.15 -6.15 -24.54
N GLY A 297 -0.39 -5.04 -25.04
CA GLY A 297 -1.72 -4.96 -25.64
C GLY A 297 -2.87 -4.84 -24.64
N THR A 298 -2.57 -4.73 -23.33
CA THR A 298 -3.56 -4.43 -22.30
C THR A 298 -3.76 -2.91 -22.14
N ASP A 299 -4.63 -2.51 -21.23
CA ASP A 299 -4.83 -1.10 -20.89
C ASP A 299 -3.61 -0.56 -20.14
N VAL A 300 -3.46 0.76 -20.02
CA VAL A 300 -2.44 1.36 -19.12
C VAL A 300 -2.99 1.51 -17.70
N GLY A 301 -2.09 1.66 -16.73
CA GLY A 301 -2.44 1.86 -15.32
C GLY A 301 -2.63 0.56 -14.54
N VAL A 302 -3.10 0.67 -13.29
CA VAL A 302 -2.98 -0.41 -12.29
C VAL A 302 -3.82 -1.65 -12.60
N TYR A 303 -4.88 -1.52 -13.40
CA TYR A 303 -5.75 -2.63 -13.83
C TYR A 303 -5.40 -3.18 -15.22
N GLY A 304 -4.53 -2.50 -15.96
CA GLY A 304 -4.23 -2.86 -17.33
C GLY A 304 -3.05 -3.81 -17.41
N THR A 305 -3.19 -5.07 -17.00
CA THR A 305 -2.14 -6.08 -17.19
C THR A 305 -2.72 -7.48 -16.98
N SER A 306 -1.96 -8.53 -17.30
CA SER A 306 -2.34 -9.93 -17.06
C SER A 306 -2.50 -10.32 -15.58
N SER A 307 -1.91 -9.54 -14.66
CA SER A 307 -2.06 -9.70 -13.21
C SER A 307 -2.36 -8.33 -12.60
N PRO A 308 -3.60 -7.83 -12.71
CA PRO A 308 -3.95 -6.46 -12.35
C PRO A 308 -3.94 -6.24 -10.85
N TYR A 309 -3.92 -4.96 -10.43
CA TYR A 309 -4.08 -4.58 -9.03
C TYR A 309 -5.27 -5.29 -8.39
N LYS A 310 -5.00 -6.04 -7.33
CA LYS A 310 -6.03 -6.80 -6.63
C LYS A 310 -7.04 -5.88 -5.95
N PRO A 311 -8.34 -5.94 -6.33
CA PRO A 311 -9.39 -5.23 -5.62
C PRO A 311 -9.36 -5.56 -4.12
N GLY A 312 -9.50 -4.55 -3.28
CA GLY A 312 -9.44 -4.73 -1.83
C GLY A 312 -8.02 -4.82 -1.25
N ALA A 313 -6.96 -4.87 -2.07
CA ALA A 313 -5.57 -4.92 -1.63
C ALA A 313 -5.30 -5.97 -0.52
N VAL A 314 -6.06 -7.08 -0.53
CA VAL A 314 -5.98 -8.09 0.51
C VAL A 314 -4.68 -8.88 0.38
N PRO A 315 -3.91 -9.09 1.47
CA PRO A 315 -2.64 -9.82 1.42
C PRO A 315 -2.83 -11.29 1.01
N ASN A 316 -1.75 -11.97 0.62
CA ASN A 316 -1.80 -13.35 0.10
C ASN A 316 -2.07 -14.44 1.15
N ASN A 317 -2.27 -14.07 2.42
CA ASN A 317 -2.65 -15.01 3.48
C ASN A 317 -4.16 -15.33 3.43
N PRO A 318 -4.59 -16.48 3.97
CA PRO A 318 -6.00 -16.75 4.19
C PRO A 318 -6.65 -15.61 4.99
N HIS A 319 -7.75 -15.09 4.46
CA HIS A 319 -8.46 -13.96 5.03
C HIS A 319 -9.83 -14.39 5.57
N PHE A 320 -10.25 -13.85 6.72
CA PHE A 320 -11.59 -14.04 7.24
C PHE A 320 -12.60 -13.23 6.42
N GLN A 321 -13.56 -13.89 5.79
CA GLN A 321 -14.64 -13.24 5.06
C GLN A 321 -15.84 -12.96 5.97
N THR A 322 -16.12 -13.88 6.91
CA THR A 322 -17.15 -13.71 7.93
C THR A 322 -16.69 -14.36 9.23
N GLY A 323 -17.11 -13.79 10.37
CA GLY A 323 -16.90 -14.35 11.69
C GLY A 323 -18.08 -14.00 12.57
N VAL A 324 -19.11 -14.85 12.56
CA VAL A 324 -20.29 -14.71 13.41
C VAL A 324 -20.12 -15.64 14.60
N ILE A 325 -19.87 -15.06 15.76
CA ILE A 325 -19.84 -15.77 17.03
C ILE A 325 -21.08 -15.35 17.79
N ALA A 326 -21.95 -16.31 18.11
CA ALA A 326 -23.16 -16.02 18.87
C ALA A 326 -22.81 -15.40 20.24
N PRO A 327 -23.63 -14.48 20.76
CA PRO A 327 -23.33 -13.80 22.02
C PRO A 327 -23.43 -14.72 23.25
N ALA A 328 -23.99 -15.92 23.10
CA ALA A 328 -24.16 -16.90 24.16
C ALA A 328 -24.21 -18.32 23.57
N ALA A 329 -24.00 -19.30 24.44
CA ALA A 329 -24.24 -20.70 24.11
C ALA A 329 -25.73 -20.95 23.82
N ASP A 330 -26.01 -21.93 22.97
CA ASP A 330 -27.35 -22.37 22.64
C ASP A 330 -27.97 -23.21 23.78
N GLY A 331 -29.18 -23.74 23.54
CA GLY A 331 -29.90 -24.55 24.54
C GLY A 331 -29.20 -25.86 24.93
N ASN A 332 -28.18 -26.30 24.18
CA ASN A 332 -27.36 -27.47 24.47
C ASN A 332 -26.04 -27.13 25.15
N GLY A 333 -25.72 -25.83 25.29
CA GLY A 333 -24.46 -25.36 25.84
C GLY A 333 -23.32 -25.23 24.82
N ASP A 334 -23.61 -25.39 23.52
CA ASP A 334 -22.65 -25.16 22.45
C ASP A 334 -22.61 -23.67 22.11
N LEU A 335 -21.46 -23.10 21.75
CA LEU A 335 -21.37 -21.73 21.23
C LEU A 335 -21.45 -21.75 19.70
N PRO A 336 -22.54 -21.27 19.08
CA PRO A 336 -22.61 -21.20 17.63
C PRO A 336 -21.52 -20.27 17.08
N VAL A 337 -20.70 -20.82 16.20
CA VAL A 337 -19.60 -20.11 15.52
C VAL A 337 -19.70 -20.43 14.03
N ASP A 338 -19.84 -19.40 13.22
CA ASP A 338 -19.76 -19.47 11.76
C ASP A 338 -18.59 -18.59 11.29
N ILE A 339 -17.54 -19.24 10.80
CA ILE A 339 -16.34 -18.58 10.31
C ILE A 339 -16.12 -19.03 8.87
N ARG A 340 -16.05 -18.05 7.97
CA ARG A 340 -15.66 -18.28 6.58
C ARG A 340 -14.31 -17.66 6.33
N THR A 341 -13.41 -18.45 5.76
CA THR A 341 -12.07 -18.01 5.34
C THR A 341 -11.88 -18.29 3.86
N GLU A 342 -11.10 -17.44 3.19
CA GLU A 342 -10.69 -17.66 1.81
C GLU A 342 -9.18 -17.49 1.67
N ALA A 343 -8.53 -18.50 1.08
CA ALA A 343 -7.15 -18.38 0.63
C ALA A 343 -7.09 -17.51 -0.62
N GLN A 344 -6.19 -16.53 -0.60
CA GLN A 344 -6.04 -15.59 -1.69
C GLN A 344 -5.16 -16.22 -2.78
N THR A 345 -5.66 -16.27 -4.02
CA THR A 345 -4.85 -16.69 -5.19
C THR A 345 -4.01 -15.53 -5.71
N HIS A 346 -2.89 -15.90 -6.33
CA HIS A 346 -2.04 -15.00 -7.13
C HIS A 346 -2.76 -14.51 -8.38
#